data_AF-A0A954V4U9-F1
#
_entry.id   AF-A0A954V4U9-F1
#
_cell.length_a   1.000
_cell.length_b   1.000
_cell.length_c   1.000
_cell.angle_alpha   90.00
_cell.angle_beta   90.00
_cell.angle_gamma   90.00
#
_symmetry.space_group_name_H-M   'P 1'
#
loop_
_entity.id
_entity.type
_entity.pdbx_description
1 polymer ?
#
loop_
_entity_poly.entity_id
_entity_poly.type
_entity_poly.pdbx_seq_one_letter_code
_entity_poly.pdbx_strand_id
1 'polypeptide(L)'
;MIVKQSRGTCQAFTLVELLVVIAIVGILIALLLPAIQAAREAGRNTECKNKIRQIALAFHNFESAYGHFAGDGWGYRWVGDPDREARERQPGGWLYRILPFIEEEAITQLGRDGDPNRITPQQRAGLAEATRHHLTWFNCPTRRGARLVKLTSEYSFINMDNGGESATSSYDANWGAGPIQYITGPQTDRMDTADRMALTSPTPQPDGVVYVMSSIKTSQITDGLSKTYLVGDVFYWITDNTENPNGRGSHSQLSCYLVNSSNFPPLRDMLFDGNITRPVDRWGSAHPSTWNMAFCDASVRAMSYDIDPYLHAQFGSRNDGTILIDAEYWR
;
A
#
# COMPACT_ATOMS: atom_id res chain seq x y z
N MET A 1 73.81 6.20 39.11
CA MET A 1 72.45 6.75 38.97
C MET A 1 71.50 5.57 38.77
N ILE A 2 70.81 5.11 39.83
CA ILE A 2 69.96 3.91 39.80
C ILE A 2 68.52 4.34 39.52
N VAL A 3 67.95 3.88 38.41
CA VAL A 3 66.55 4.13 38.02
C VAL A 3 65.63 3.27 38.88
N LYS A 4 64.73 3.90 39.63
CA LYS A 4 63.73 3.23 40.48
C LYS A 4 62.51 2.88 39.61
N GLN A 5 62.39 1.63 39.15
CA GLN A 5 61.19 1.15 38.46
C GLN A 5 60.03 1.02 39.46
N SER A 6 58.96 1.80 39.28
CA SER A 6 57.70 1.61 39.99
C SER A 6 56.98 0.38 39.44
N ARG A 7 56.98 -0.73 40.18
CA ARG A 7 56.14 -1.89 39.87
C ARG A 7 54.68 -1.52 40.10
N GLY A 8 53.92 -1.32 39.03
CA GLY A 8 52.46 -1.26 39.11
C GLY A 8 51.93 -2.59 39.62
N THR A 9 51.21 -2.59 40.73
CA THR A 9 50.54 -3.78 41.25
C THR A 9 49.40 -4.16 40.30
N CYS A 10 49.59 -5.21 39.51
CA CYS A 10 48.46 -5.87 38.83
C CYS A 10 47.55 -6.48 39.90
N GLN A 11 46.36 -5.91 40.08
CA GLN A 11 45.32 -6.55 40.86
C GLN A 11 44.82 -7.78 40.10
N ALA A 12 44.92 -8.96 40.71
CA ALA A 12 44.35 -10.19 40.18
C ALA A 12 42.83 -10.13 40.37
N PHE A 13 42.08 -10.26 39.27
CA PHE A 13 40.63 -10.26 39.26
C PHE A 13 40.11 -11.59 39.79
N THR A 14 39.17 -11.57 40.75
CA THR A 14 38.60 -12.81 41.30
C THR A 14 37.49 -13.35 40.40
N LEU A 15 37.32 -14.68 40.39
CA LEU A 15 36.25 -15.34 39.62
C LEU A 15 34.86 -14.82 40.02
N VAL A 16 34.68 -14.49 41.30
CA VAL A 16 33.42 -13.96 41.84
C VAL A 16 33.14 -12.56 41.29
N GLU A 17 34.13 -11.67 41.23
CA GLU A 17 33.96 -10.33 40.66
C GLU A 17 33.56 -10.40 39.18
N LEU A 18 34.13 -11.32 38.40
CA LEU A 18 33.73 -11.53 37.01
C LEU A 18 32.29 -12.04 36.91
N LEU A 19 31.91 -12.99 37.76
CA LEU A 19 30.58 -13.59 37.75
C LEU A 19 29.49 -12.57 38.11
N VAL A 20 29.75 -11.68 39.06
CA VAL A 20 28.82 -10.59 39.42
C VAL A 20 28.64 -9.61 38.27
N VAL A 21 29.73 -9.22 37.60
CA VAL A 21 29.66 -8.27 36.47
C VAL A 21 28.85 -8.86 35.31
N ILE A 22 29.11 -10.11 34.92
CA ILE A 22 28.34 -10.75 33.85
C ILE A 22 26.87 -10.94 34.24
N ALA A 23 26.56 -11.19 35.52
CA ALA A 23 25.19 -11.29 36.01
C ALA A 23 24.45 -9.95 35.91
N ILE A 24 25.09 -8.85 36.31
CA ILE A 24 24.51 -7.50 36.20
C ILE A 24 24.30 -7.12 34.73
N VAL A 25 25.29 -7.32 33.87
CA VAL A 25 25.17 -7.04 32.44
C VAL A 25 24.07 -7.89 31.79
N GLY A 26 23.99 -9.17 32.15
CA GLY A 26 22.94 -10.09 31.67
C GLY A 26 21.53 -9.61 32.03
N ILE A 27 21.32 -9.18 33.29
CA ILE A 27 20.03 -8.62 33.74
C ILE A 27 19.70 -7.33 32.99
N LEU A 28 20.67 -6.42 32.83
CA LEU A 28 20.46 -5.17 32.11
C LEU A 28 20.07 -5.42 30.65
N ILE A 29 20.76 -6.32 29.95
CA ILE A 29 20.43 -6.68 28.55
C ILE A 29 19.05 -7.33 28.46
N ALA A 30 18.71 -8.23 29.39
CA ALA A 30 17.40 -8.90 29.40
C ALA A 30 16.24 -7.90 29.55
N LEU A 31 16.43 -6.84 30.34
CA LEU A 31 15.43 -5.77 30.51
C LEU A 31 15.40 -4.78 29.34
N LEU A 32 16.54 -4.53 28.69
CA LEU A 32 16.65 -3.56 27.60
C LEU A 32 16.19 -4.11 26.24
N LEU A 33 16.36 -5.41 25.97
CA LEU A 33 16.07 -5.98 24.65
C LEU A 33 14.59 -5.82 24.23
N PRO A 34 13.58 -6.13 25.09
CA PRO A 34 12.17 -5.92 24.73
C PRO A 34 11.85 -4.44 24.49
N ALA A 35 12.44 -3.55 25.30
CA ALA A 35 12.23 -2.11 25.17
C ALA A 35 12.79 -1.56 23.85
N ILE A 36 13.98 -2.00 23.44
CA ILE A 36 14.59 -1.60 22.17
C ILE A 36 13.74 -2.08 20.98
N GLN A 37 13.18 -3.29 21.05
CA GLN A 37 12.32 -3.83 20.00
C GLN A 37 11.02 -3.02 19.88
N ALA A 38 10.36 -2.72 21.00
CA ALA A 38 9.17 -1.88 21.02
C ALA A 38 9.44 -0.47 20.46
N ALA A 39 10.56 0.14 20.85
CA ALA A 39 10.97 1.45 20.34
C ALA A 39 11.23 1.44 18.81
N ARG A 40 11.89 0.39 18.30
CA ARG A 40 12.12 0.23 16.86
C ARG A 40 10.80 0.10 16.09
N GLU A 41 9.86 -0.69 16.61
CA GLU A 41 8.57 -0.87 15.96
C GLU A 41 7.71 0.40 15.98
N ALA A 42 7.73 1.15 17.09
CA ALA A 42 7.11 2.47 17.14
C ALA A 42 7.69 3.44 16.10
N GLY A 43 9.02 3.38 15.88
CA GLY A 43 9.70 4.13 14.82
C GLY A 43 9.23 3.74 13.42
N ARG A 44 9.15 2.44 13.14
CA ARG A 44 8.64 1.92 11.85
C ARG A 44 7.18 2.28 11.62
N ASN A 45 6.33 2.22 12.65
CA ASN A 45 4.93 2.65 12.57
C ASN A 45 4.82 4.15 12.25
N THR A 46 5.65 4.98 12.88
CA THR A 46 5.69 6.42 12.62
C THR A 46 6.13 6.72 11.18
N GLU A 47 7.16 6.03 10.68
CA GLU A 47 7.60 6.14 9.29
C GLU A 47 6.48 5.70 8.32
N CYS A 48 5.79 4.59 8.61
CA CYS A 48 4.66 4.10 7.82
C CYS A 48 3.53 5.14 7.74
N LYS A 49 3.14 5.73 8.87
CA LYS A 49 2.12 6.80 8.91
C LYS A 49 2.53 8.02 8.10
N ASN A 50 3.80 8.41 8.15
CA ASN A 50 4.32 9.53 7.36
C ASN A 50 4.24 9.23 5.86
N LYS A 51 4.58 8.01 5.43
CA LYS A 51 4.43 7.58 4.02
C LYS A 51 2.98 7.63 3.56
N ILE A 52 2.06 7.04 4.33
CA ILE A 52 0.61 7.09 4.04
C ILE A 52 0.11 8.53 3.98
N ARG A 53 0.60 9.42 4.86
CA ARG A 53 0.26 10.84 4.83
C ARG A 53 0.72 11.51 3.54
N GLN A 54 1.94 11.25 3.07
CA GLN A 54 2.42 11.79 1.79
C GLN A 54 1.56 11.31 0.62
N ILE A 55 1.15 10.04 0.61
CA ILE A 55 0.24 9.50 -0.40
C ILE A 55 -1.11 10.23 -0.35
N ALA A 56 -1.69 10.43 0.84
CA ALA A 56 -2.94 11.17 0.99
C ALA A 56 -2.83 12.63 0.50
N LEU A 57 -1.71 13.30 0.77
CA LEU A 57 -1.45 14.65 0.24
C LEU A 57 -1.34 14.64 -1.29
N ALA A 58 -0.73 13.61 -1.88
CA ALA A 58 -0.69 13.45 -3.33
C ALA A 58 -2.08 13.29 -3.96
N PHE A 59 -2.99 12.56 -3.28
CA PHE A 59 -4.40 12.51 -3.67
C PHE A 59 -5.06 13.90 -3.66
N HIS A 60 -4.79 14.73 -2.65
CA HIS A 60 -5.33 16.10 -2.61
C HIS A 60 -4.72 17.02 -3.68
N ASN A 61 -3.43 16.87 -3.99
CA ASN A 61 -2.81 17.62 -5.07
C ASN A 61 -3.40 17.21 -6.43
N PHE A 62 -3.63 15.91 -6.63
CA PHE A 62 -4.34 15.40 -7.80
C PHE A 62 -5.78 15.95 -7.85
N GLU A 63 -6.51 15.91 -6.74
CA GLU A 63 -7.89 16.43 -6.66
C GLU A 63 -7.96 17.93 -6.95
N SER A 64 -6.97 18.70 -6.48
CA SER A 64 -6.87 20.12 -6.79
C SER A 64 -6.62 20.38 -8.27
N ALA A 65 -5.88 19.50 -8.96
CA ALA A 65 -5.56 19.64 -10.38
C ALA A 65 -6.69 19.14 -11.30
N TYR A 66 -7.37 18.05 -10.94
CA TYR A 66 -8.34 17.35 -11.80
C TYR A 66 -9.80 17.43 -11.31
N GLY A 67 -10.03 17.93 -10.10
CA GLY A 67 -11.36 18.15 -9.50
C GLY A 67 -12.04 16.90 -8.95
N HIS A 68 -11.32 15.79 -8.76
CA HIS A 68 -11.79 14.56 -8.14
C HIS A 68 -10.61 13.70 -7.61
N PHE A 69 -10.88 12.76 -6.71
CA PHE A 69 -9.87 11.79 -6.26
C PHE A 69 -9.38 10.89 -7.40
N ALA A 70 -8.11 10.48 -7.33
CA ALA A 70 -7.45 9.66 -8.33
C ALA A 70 -8.01 8.23 -8.36
N GLY A 71 -9.09 7.98 -9.08
CA GLY A 71 -9.60 6.64 -9.35
C GLY A 71 -10.18 6.53 -10.77
N ASP A 72 -9.86 7.49 -11.62
CA ASP A 72 -10.38 7.62 -12.98
C ASP A 72 -9.81 6.59 -13.96
N GLY A 73 -8.74 5.88 -13.58
CA GLY A 73 -8.16 4.84 -14.40
C GLY A 73 -8.96 3.53 -14.45
N TRP A 74 -8.60 2.66 -15.40
CA TRP A 74 -9.31 1.39 -15.65
C TRP A 74 -8.39 0.22 -16.00
N GLY A 75 -8.99 -0.99 -15.98
CA GLY A 75 -8.40 -2.24 -16.46
C GLY A 75 -7.40 -2.87 -15.51
N TYR A 76 -7.80 -3.87 -14.71
CA TYR A 76 -6.85 -4.54 -13.79
C TYR A 76 -5.68 -5.21 -14.51
N ARG A 77 -5.98 -5.58 -15.75
CA ARG A 77 -5.08 -6.05 -16.81
C ARG A 77 -4.05 -5.03 -17.29
N TRP A 78 -4.06 -3.79 -16.82
CA TRP A 78 -3.41 -2.69 -17.53
C TRP A 78 -2.55 -1.82 -16.62
N VAL A 79 -1.41 -1.40 -17.16
CA VAL A 79 -0.54 -0.36 -16.59
C VAL A 79 -0.94 0.98 -17.19
N GLY A 80 -0.70 2.08 -16.49
CA GLY A 80 -0.92 3.41 -17.02
C GLY A 80 -0.11 3.69 -18.28
N ASP A 81 -0.74 4.38 -19.23
CA ASP A 81 -0.19 4.72 -20.52
C ASP A 81 0.12 6.23 -20.59
N PRO A 82 1.39 6.64 -20.81
CA PRO A 82 1.76 8.06 -20.92
C PRO A 82 1.07 8.79 -22.08
N ASP A 83 0.66 8.09 -23.13
CA ASP A 83 0.10 8.72 -24.32
C ASP A 83 -1.44 8.91 -24.21
N ARG A 84 -2.07 8.45 -23.11
CA ARG A 84 -3.53 8.50 -22.90
C ARG A 84 -3.99 9.42 -21.77
N GLU A 85 -3.44 10.63 -21.71
CA GLU A 85 -3.63 11.64 -20.64
C GLU A 85 -5.10 11.99 -20.28
N ALA A 86 -6.08 11.68 -21.13
CA ALA A 86 -7.49 11.97 -20.90
C ALA A 86 -8.17 10.97 -19.93
N ARG A 87 -8.90 11.52 -18.95
CA ARG A 87 -9.62 10.83 -17.86
C ARG A 87 -10.27 9.49 -18.21
N GLU A 88 -11.00 9.41 -19.33
CA GLU A 88 -11.75 8.20 -19.73
C GLU A 88 -10.90 7.16 -20.47
N ARG A 89 -9.72 7.56 -20.96
CA ARG A 89 -8.85 6.74 -21.80
C ARG A 89 -7.63 6.21 -21.06
N GLN A 90 -7.35 6.73 -19.87
CA GLN A 90 -6.18 6.36 -19.09
C GLN A 90 -6.35 4.96 -18.45
N PRO A 91 -5.61 3.93 -18.88
CA PRO A 91 -5.52 2.69 -18.12
C PRO A 91 -4.71 2.88 -16.83
N GLY A 92 -4.68 1.86 -15.99
CA GLY A 92 -3.84 1.84 -14.78
C GLY A 92 -4.52 2.44 -13.56
N GLY A 93 -3.83 2.38 -12.43
CA GLY A 93 -4.39 2.68 -11.12
C GLY A 93 -4.20 4.08 -10.60
N TRP A 94 -4.83 4.34 -9.45
CA TRP A 94 -4.62 5.56 -8.67
C TRP A 94 -3.14 5.83 -8.41
N LEU A 95 -2.34 4.80 -8.15
CA LEU A 95 -0.91 4.95 -7.89
C LEU A 95 -0.18 5.55 -9.10
N TYR A 96 -0.48 5.07 -10.31
CA TYR A 96 0.06 5.65 -11.53
C TYR A 96 -0.37 7.11 -11.71
N ARG A 97 -1.62 7.44 -11.36
CA ARG A 97 -2.17 8.80 -11.49
C ARG A 97 -1.52 9.80 -10.52
N ILE A 98 -1.13 9.36 -9.33
CA ILE A 98 -0.52 10.25 -8.33
C ILE A 98 1.01 10.38 -8.44
N LEU A 99 1.68 9.55 -9.26
CA LEU A 99 3.14 9.56 -9.45
C LEU A 99 3.74 10.97 -9.67
N PRO A 100 3.16 11.84 -10.53
CA PRO A 100 3.67 13.21 -10.71
C PRO A 100 3.59 14.07 -9.45
N PHE A 101 2.66 13.74 -8.53
CA PHE A 101 2.43 14.47 -7.29
C PHE A 101 3.28 13.96 -6.11
N ILE A 102 4.14 12.97 -6.36
CA ILE A 102 5.11 12.43 -5.40
C ILE A 102 6.53 12.39 -5.95
N GLU A 103 6.85 13.33 -6.86
CA GLU A 103 8.18 13.50 -7.46
C GLU A 103 8.66 12.33 -8.35
N GLU A 104 7.73 11.50 -8.83
CA GLU A 104 8.01 10.31 -9.65
C GLU A 104 7.49 10.47 -11.10
N GLU A 105 7.45 11.71 -11.60
CA GLU A 105 6.99 12.04 -12.95
C GLU A 105 7.76 11.28 -14.04
N ALA A 106 9.07 11.10 -13.87
CA ALA A 106 9.90 10.38 -14.84
C ALA A 106 9.40 8.96 -15.13
N ILE A 107 8.84 8.26 -14.12
CA ILE A 107 8.30 6.91 -14.27
C ILE A 107 7.04 6.92 -15.14
N THR A 108 6.21 7.97 -15.05
CA THR A 108 4.99 8.07 -15.86
C THR A 108 5.28 8.13 -17.36
N GLN A 109 6.43 8.68 -17.74
CA GLN A 109 6.85 8.90 -19.13
C GLN A 109 7.48 7.65 -19.77
N LEU A 110 7.75 6.60 -18.99
CA LEU A 110 8.31 5.36 -19.52
C LEU A 110 7.30 4.66 -20.43
N GLY A 111 7.76 4.22 -21.59
CA GLY A 111 6.91 3.61 -22.61
C GLY A 111 6.22 4.62 -23.53
N ARG A 112 6.50 5.92 -23.40
CA ARG A 112 6.00 6.94 -24.33
C ARG A 112 6.55 6.73 -25.73
N ASP A 113 5.66 6.70 -26.71
CA ASP A 113 6.01 6.55 -28.13
C ASP A 113 5.18 7.43 -29.08
N GLY A 114 4.14 8.10 -28.55
CA GLY A 114 3.29 9.02 -29.29
C GLY A 114 2.11 8.36 -30.02
N ASP A 115 1.88 7.06 -29.87
CA ASP A 115 0.71 6.36 -30.42
C ASP A 115 -0.31 5.99 -29.31
N PRO A 116 -1.35 6.83 -29.10
CA PRO A 116 -2.36 6.57 -28.06
C PRO A 116 -3.36 5.46 -28.41
N ASN A 117 -3.29 4.90 -29.61
CA ASN A 117 -4.31 4.00 -30.16
C ASN A 117 -3.82 2.56 -30.34
N ARG A 118 -2.51 2.31 -30.29
CA ARG A 118 -1.94 0.98 -30.51
C ARG A 118 -0.95 0.64 -29.43
N ILE A 119 -0.99 -0.63 -29.01
CA ILE A 119 0.03 -1.14 -28.09
C ILE A 119 1.28 -1.52 -28.90
N THR A 120 2.33 -0.70 -28.82
CA THR A 120 3.59 -0.96 -29.54
C THR A 120 4.58 -1.80 -28.71
N PRO A 121 5.58 -2.43 -29.34
CA PRO A 121 6.67 -3.09 -28.61
C PRO A 121 7.48 -2.13 -27.71
N GLN A 122 7.67 -0.88 -28.14
CA GLN A 122 8.38 0.12 -27.35
C GLN A 122 7.61 0.46 -26.07
N GLN A 123 6.29 0.67 -26.20
CA GLN A 123 5.41 0.89 -25.07
C GLN A 123 5.45 -0.29 -24.10
N ARG A 124 5.31 -1.52 -24.61
CA ARG A 124 5.32 -2.74 -23.78
C ARG A 124 6.60 -2.88 -22.95
N ALA A 125 7.75 -2.61 -23.57
CA ALA A 125 9.04 -2.68 -22.90
C ALA A 125 9.21 -1.56 -21.86
N GLY A 126 8.82 -0.33 -22.18
CA GLY A 126 8.91 0.80 -21.26
C GLY A 126 7.97 0.68 -20.05
N LEU A 127 6.76 0.16 -20.24
CA LEU A 127 5.86 -0.13 -19.14
C LEU A 127 6.39 -1.28 -18.26
N ALA A 128 7.08 -2.27 -18.86
CA ALA A 128 7.74 -3.33 -18.10
C ALA A 128 8.88 -2.79 -17.25
N GLU A 129 9.61 -1.78 -17.73
CA GLU A 129 10.58 -1.04 -16.95
C GLU A 129 9.92 -0.23 -15.83
N ALA A 130 8.85 0.52 -16.12
CA ALA A 130 8.12 1.35 -15.15
C ALA A 130 7.67 0.55 -13.91
N THR A 131 7.11 -0.64 -14.12
CA THR A 131 6.64 -1.51 -13.02
C THR A 131 7.76 -2.03 -12.12
N ARG A 132 9.02 -1.97 -12.56
CA ARG A 132 10.20 -2.42 -11.79
C ARG A 132 10.81 -1.33 -10.92
N HIS A 133 10.42 -0.07 -11.06
CA HIS A 133 10.97 0.99 -10.22
C HIS A 133 10.53 0.80 -8.76
N HIS A 134 11.45 0.78 -7.80
CA HIS A 134 11.09 0.68 -6.38
C HIS A 134 10.63 2.02 -5.83
N LEU A 135 9.32 2.19 -5.67
CA LEU A 135 8.77 3.34 -4.98
C LEU A 135 8.84 3.10 -3.47
N THR A 136 9.96 3.48 -2.85
CA THR A 136 10.22 3.21 -1.42
C THR A 136 9.15 3.79 -0.47
N TRP A 137 8.43 4.83 -0.91
CA TRP A 137 7.29 5.43 -0.23
C TRP A 137 6.06 4.53 -0.16
N PHE A 138 5.93 3.52 -1.02
CA PHE A 138 4.80 2.57 -1.00
C PHE A 138 5.12 1.27 -0.25
N ASN A 139 6.20 1.26 0.52
CA ASN A 139 6.62 0.08 1.26
C ASN A 139 6.56 0.30 2.77
N CYS A 140 5.84 -0.59 3.46
CA CYS A 140 5.76 -0.61 4.91
C CYS A 140 7.08 -1.14 5.51
N PRO A 141 7.77 -0.34 6.36
CA PRO A 141 9.07 -0.72 6.92
C PRO A 141 9.01 -1.90 7.90
N THR A 142 7.84 -2.23 8.44
CA THR A 142 7.65 -3.41 9.30
C THR A 142 7.55 -4.71 8.52
N ARG A 143 6.98 -4.66 7.31
CA ARG A 143 6.74 -5.87 6.50
C ARG A 143 8.01 -6.42 5.89
N ARG A 144 8.50 -5.76 4.84
CA ARG A 144 9.69 -6.16 4.07
C ARG A 144 10.35 -4.92 3.50
N GLY A 145 11.61 -5.02 3.08
CA GLY A 145 12.21 -3.99 2.23
C GLY A 145 11.57 -3.99 0.84
N ALA A 146 11.66 -2.87 0.13
CA ALA A 146 11.25 -2.79 -1.27
C ALA A 146 12.01 -3.85 -2.09
N ARG A 147 11.26 -4.75 -2.75
CA ARG A 147 11.82 -5.81 -3.61
C ARG A 147 10.93 -6.05 -4.81
N LEU A 148 11.52 -6.59 -5.86
CA LEU A 148 10.76 -7.07 -7.01
C LEU A 148 10.17 -8.45 -6.70
N VAL A 149 8.96 -8.69 -7.18
CA VAL A 149 8.26 -9.97 -7.08
C VAL A 149 7.93 -10.44 -8.48
N LYS A 150 8.12 -11.74 -8.74
CA LYS A 150 7.74 -12.32 -10.03
C LYS A 150 6.24 -12.18 -10.26
N LEU A 151 5.87 -11.67 -11.43
CA LEU A 151 4.49 -11.66 -11.88
C LEU A 151 4.08 -13.10 -12.19
N THR A 152 3.02 -13.58 -11.55
CA THR A 152 2.44 -14.90 -11.85
C THR A 152 1.53 -14.80 -13.08
N SER A 153 1.30 -15.93 -13.77
CA SER A 153 0.56 -15.98 -15.03
C SER A 153 -0.89 -15.45 -14.93
N GLU A 154 -1.50 -15.53 -13.74
CA GLU A 154 -2.85 -15.02 -13.46
C GLU A 154 -2.96 -13.48 -13.57
N TYR A 155 -1.84 -12.75 -13.50
CA TYR A 155 -1.80 -11.28 -13.47
C TYR A 155 -0.90 -10.69 -14.56
N SER A 156 -0.87 -11.34 -15.73
CA SER A 156 -0.19 -10.77 -16.91
C SER A 156 -0.94 -9.55 -17.44
N PHE A 157 -0.22 -8.46 -17.65
CA PHE A 157 -0.72 -7.19 -18.18
C PHE A 157 -0.90 -7.23 -19.70
N ILE A 158 -1.91 -6.55 -20.24
CA ILE A 158 -2.23 -6.59 -21.67
C ILE A 158 -1.27 -5.69 -22.48
N ASN A 159 -0.94 -4.52 -21.93
CA ASN A 159 -0.12 -3.49 -22.58
C ASN A 159 1.36 -3.51 -22.21
N MET A 160 1.84 -4.57 -21.56
CA MET A 160 3.21 -4.67 -21.07
C MET A 160 3.84 -6.00 -21.51
N ASP A 161 5.16 -6.04 -21.63
CA ASP A 161 5.88 -7.30 -21.77
C ASP A 161 5.86 -8.07 -20.44
N ASN A 162 5.22 -9.24 -20.45
CA ASN A 162 5.08 -10.10 -19.28
C ASN A 162 6.21 -11.11 -19.19
N GLY A 163 6.48 -11.58 -17.97
CA GLY A 163 7.54 -12.57 -17.68
C GLY A 163 8.70 -12.00 -16.85
N GLY A 164 8.62 -10.72 -16.48
CA GLY A 164 9.53 -10.06 -15.56
C GLY A 164 9.06 -10.06 -14.10
N GLU A 165 9.73 -9.24 -13.31
CA GLU A 165 9.38 -8.95 -11.93
C GLU A 165 8.76 -7.55 -11.85
N SER A 166 7.96 -7.28 -10.81
CA SER A 166 7.38 -5.96 -10.54
C SER A 166 7.59 -5.57 -9.09
N ALA A 167 7.74 -4.28 -8.83
CA ALA A 167 7.57 -3.72 -7.50
C ALA A 167 6.11 -3.85 -7.05
N THR A 168 5.92 -3.87 -5.73
CA THR A 168 4.63 -4.11 -5.07
C THR A 168 4.35 -2.98 -4.08
N SER A 169 3.09 -2.64 -3.87
CA SER A 169 2.66 -1.66 -2.86
C SER A 169 2.31 -2.37 -1.56
N SER A 170 2.53 -1.71 -0.42
CA SER A 170 2.02 -2.12 0.90
C SER A 170 0.71 -1.42 1.26
N TYR A 171 0.23 -0.53 0.39
CA TYR A 171 -0.93 0.33 0.61
C TYR A 171 -1.94 0.20 -0.52
N ASP A 172 -3.21 0.15 -0.15
CA ASP A 172 -4.34 0.13 -1.07
C ASP A 172 -5.28 1.32 -0.79
N ALA A 173 -6.04 1.73 -1.80
CA ALA A 173 -7.04 2.79 -1.72
C ALA A 173 -8.46 2.24 -1.45
N ASN A 174 -9.33 3.09 -0.90
CA ASN A 174 -10.64 2.69 -0.41
C ASN A 174 -11.68 2.47 -1.52
N TRP A 175 -12.04 1.21 -1.75
CA TRP A 175 -13.11 0.76 -2.65
C TRP A 175 -14.51 0.97 -2.07
N GLY A 176 -14.64 0.86 -0.73
CA GLY A 176 -15.94 0.91 -0.05
C GLY A 176 -16.16 -0.24 0.92
N ALA A 177 -17.40 -0.41 1.35
CA ALA A 177 -17.84 -1.52 2.19
C ALA A 177 -18.39 -2.71 1.38
N GLY A 178 -18.57 -2.54 0.07
CA GLY A 178 -19.05 -3.60 -0.84
C GLY A 178 -17.96 -4.56 -1.33
N PRO A 179 -18.33 -5.70 -1.94
CA PRO A 179 -17.39 -6.60 -2.58
C PRO A 179 -16.68 -5.94 -3.77
N ILE A 180 -15.39 -6.22 -3.95
CA ILE A 180 -14.59 -5.70 -5.06
C ILE A 180 -14.97 -6.41 -6.36
N GLN A 181 -15.10 -5.64 -7.44
CA GLN A 181 -15.41 -6.14 -8.78
C GLN A 181 -14.20 -5.96 -9.70
N TYR A 182 -13.75 -7.06 -10.32
CA TYR A 182 -12.60 -7.08 -11.23
C TYR A 182 -13.04 -6.87 -12.68
N ILE A 183 -12.63 -5.75 -13.27
CA ILE A 183 -12.97 -5.31 -14.62
C ILE A 183 -11.66 -5.28 -15.41
N THR A 184 -11.50 -6.26 -16.30
CA THR A 184 -10.26 -6.51 -17.04
C THR A 184 -9.93 -5.40 -18.03
N GLY A 185 -10.91 -4.58 -18.39
CA GLY A 185 -10.84 -3.68 -19.53
C GLY A 185 -10.85 -4.46 -20.86
N PRO A 186 -10.68 -3.76 -21.99
CA PRO A 186 -10.70 -4.36 -23.32
C PRO A 186 -9.61 -5.42 -23.49
N GLN A 187 -9.86 -6.45 -24.32
CA GLN A 187 -8.93 -7.55 -24.58
C GLN A 187 -8.37 -7.45 -26.00
N THR A 188 -7.82 -6.29 -26.36
CA THR A 188 -7.33 -5.99 -27.71
C THR A 188 -6.06 -5.14 -27.66
N ASP A 189 -5.25 -5.22 -28.71
CA ASP A 189 -4.09 -4.36 -28.98
C ASP A 189 -4.45 -3.03 -29.67
N ARG A 190 -5.74 -2.83 -30.00
CA ARG A 190 -6.29 -1.63 -30.63
C ARG A 190 -7.14 -0.82 -29.67
N MET A 191 -6.54 0.22 -29.07
CA MET A 191 -7.16 1.06 -28.06
C MET A 191 -8.23 2.01 -28.60
N ASP A 192 -8.20 2.35 -29.88
CA ASP A 192 -9.26 3.10 -30.57
C ASP A 192 -10.60 2.35 -30.62
N THR A 193 -10.54 1.03 -30.78
CA THR A 193 -11.72 0.15 -30.72
C THR A 193 -12.10 -0.25 -29.29
N ALA A 194 -11.13 -0.23 -28.38
CA ALA A 194 -11.28 -0.53 -26.97
C ALA A 194 -12.18 0.49 -26.25
N ASP A 195 -12.08 1.77 -26.59
CA ASP A 195 -12.99 2.83 -26.09
C ASP A 195 -14.47 2.56 -26.45
N ARG A 196 -14.71 1.79 -27.53
CA ARG A 196 -16.06 1.39 -27.97
C ARG A 196 -16.54 0.12 -27.27
N MET A 197 -15.64 -0.68 -26.70
CA MET A 197 -16.00 -1.82 -25.85
C MET A 197 -16.31 -1.27 -24.46
N ALA A 198 -17.59 -1.03 -24.21
CA ALA A 198 -18.16 -0.47 -22.98
C ALA A 198 -17.29 -0.71 -21.73
N LEU A 199 -16.46 0.27 -21.40
CA LEU A 199 -15.86 0.39 -20.08
C LEU A 199 -17.03 0.65 -19.12
N THR A 200 -17.60 -0.42 -18.57
CA THR A 200 -18.73 -0.31 -17.66
C THR A 200 -18.21 -0.02 -16.27
N SER A 201 -18.70 1.06 -15.65
CA SER A 201 -18.51 1.23 -14.20
C SER A 201 -19.06 0.01 -13.46
N PRO A 202 -18.46 -0.37 -12.31
CA PRO A 202 -18.98 -1.48 -11.52
C PRO A 202 -20.45 -1.25 -11.15
N THR A 203 -21.24 -2.33 -11.15
CA THR A 203 -22.66 -2.32 -10.78
C THR A 203 -22.95 -3.41 -9.75
N PRO A 204 -23.48 -3.08 -8.56
CA PRO A 204 -23.75 -1.73 -8.06
C PRO A 204 -22.45 -0.90 -7.95
N GLN A 205 -22.58 0.43 -8.02
CA GLN A 205 -21.42 1.31 -7.86
C GLN A 205 -20.83 1.13 -6.45
N PRO A 206 -19.50 1.05 -6.33
CA PRO A 206 -18.86 1.00 -5.03
C PRO A 206 -19.13 2.30 -4.27
N ASP A 207 -19.17 2.20 -2.96
CA ASP A 207 -19.49 3.29 -2.03
C ASP A 207 -18.25 3.93 -1.41
N GLY A 208 -17.04 3.46 -1.71
CA GLY A 208 -15.79 4.13 -1.33
C GLY A 208 -15.39 5.27 -2.26
N VAL A 209 -14.15 5.73 -2.15
CA VAL A 209 -13.68 6.95 -2.84
C VAL A 209 -12.79 6.68 -4.05
N VAL A 210 -12.19 5.49 -4.14
CA VAL A 210 -11.33 5.06 -5.26
C VAL A 210 -11.76 3.70 -5.77
N TYR A 211 -12.27 3.67 -6.99
CA TYR A 211 -12.59 2.45 -7.74
C TYR A 211 -12.44 2.72 -9.24
N VAL A 212 -12.46 1.69 -10.08
CA VAL A 212 -12.28 1.83 -11.54
C VAL A 212 -13.22 2.88 -12.14
N MET A 213 -12.64 3.82 -12.90
CA MET A 213 -13.31 4.96 -13.56
C MET A 213 -14.06 5.90 -12.62
N SER A 214 -13.76 5.87 -11.32
CA SER A 214 -14.35 6.77 -10.35
C SER A 214 -13.88 8.21 -10.56
N SER A 215 -14.73 9.15 -10.16
CA SER A 215 -14.43 10.59 -10.19
C SER A 215 -15.08 11.26 -9.00
N ILE A 216 -14.84 10.67 -7.83
CA ILE A 216 -15.45 11.11 -6.60
C ILE A 216 -14.86 12.48 -6.25
N LYS A 217 -15.73 13.47 -6.17
CA LYS A 217 -15.39 14.81 -5.68
C LYS A 217 -15.45 14.84 -4.16
N THR A 218 -14.69 15.74 -3.56
CA THR A 218 -14.76 16.02 -2.12
C THR A 218 -16.20 16.27 -1.65
N SER A 219 -17.02 16.97 -2.44
CA SER A 219 -18.43 17.24 -2.13
C SER A 219 -19.36 16.02 -2.13
N GLN A 220 -18.91 14.87 -2.65
CA GLN A 220 -19.67 13.62 -2.69
C GLN A 220 -19.38 12.70 -1.51
N ILE A 221 -18.47 13.09 -0.62
CA ILE A 221 -18.14 12.37 0.62
C ILE A 221 -19.00 12.98 1.73
N THR A 222 -20.25 12.54 1.80
CA THR A 222 -21.27 13.13 2.68
C THR A 222 -21.13 12.70 4.13
N ASP A 223 -20.50 11.56 4.40
CA ASP A 223 -20.30 11.03 5.75
C ASP A 223 -19.15 11.74 6.50
N GLY A 224 -18.38 12.55 5.77
CA GLY A 224 -17.35 13.45 6.28
C GLY A 224 -15.93 13.00 5.95
N LEU A 225 -15.09 13.95 5.52
CA LEU A 225 -13.73 13.65 5.07
C LEU A 225 -12.86 13.00 6.15
N SER A 226 -13.04 13.39 7.41
CA SER A 226 -12.32 12.86 8.58
C SER A 226 -12.85 11.50 9.06
N LYS A 227 -13.85 10.95 8.36
CA LYS A 227 -14.64 9.76 8.69
C LYS A 227 -14.80 8.80 7.51
N THR A 228 -14.15 9.07 6.38
CA THR A 228 -14.10 8.16 5.25
C THR A 228 -12.65 7.80 4.97
N TYR A 229 -12.34 6.51 4.91
CA TYR A 229 -11.03 5.98 4.53
C TYR A 229 -10.65 6.44 3.12
N LEU A 230 -9.35 6.66 2.91
CA LEU A 230 -8.78 7.01 1.62
C LEU A 230 -7.76 5.97 1.17
N VAL A 231 -6.69 5.78 1.95
CA VAL A 231 -5.58 4.89 1.60
C VAL A 231 -4.90 4.38 2.88
N GLY A 232 -4.56 3.09 2.94
CA GLY A 232 -4.00 2.52 4.16
C GLY A 232 -3.31 1.19 3.98
N ASP A 233 -2.82 0.66 5.10
CA ASP A 233 -2.12 -0.62 5.16
C ASP A 233 -3.05 -1.77 4.73
N VAL A 234 -2.47 -2.70 3.96
CA VAL A 234 -3.16 -3.90 3.45
C VAL A 234 -2.79 -5.15 4.26
N PHE A 235 -3.65 -6.15 4.35
CA PHE A 235 -3.32 -7.47 4.92
C PHE A 235 -2.67 -8.39 3.87
N TYR A 236 -1.56 -9.07 4.21
CA TYR A 236 -0.95 -10.14 3.40
C TYR A 236 -0.81 -11.47 4.15
N TRP A 237 -0.94 -12.59 3.42
CA TRP A 237 -0.40 -13.87 3.91
C TRP A 237 1.09 -13.95 3.63
N ILE A 238 1.76 -14.65 4.53
CA ILE A 238 3.16 -15.01 4.40
C ILE A 238 3.20 -16.50 4.05
N THR A 239 3.85 -16.88 2.95
CA THR A 239 4.19 -18.28 2.66
C THR A 239 5.70 -18.43 2.52
N ASP A 240 6.25 -19.57 2.95
CA ASP A 240 7.64 -20.04 2.83
C ASP A 240 8.67 -19.14 2.11
N ASN A 241 9.15 -18.09 2.80
CA ASN A 241 10.24 -17.16 2.43
C ASN A 241 10.19 -16.49 1.05
N THR A 242 9.20 -16.85 0.24
CA THR A 242 8.74 -16.23 -0.97
C THR A 242 7.27 -16.02 -0.67
N GLU A 243 6.90 -14.80 -0.30
CA GLU A 243 5.50 -14.45 -0.08
C GLU A 243 4.76 -14.87 -1.35
N ASN A 244 4.03 -15.97 -1.28
CA ASN A 244 3.17 -16.44 -2.33
C ASN A 244 2.01 -15.47 -2.26
N PRO A 245 1.89 -14.62 -3.27
CA PRO A 245 0.78 -13.72 -3.43
C PRO A 245 -0.50 -14.46 -3.16
N ASN A 246 -1.33 -13.95 -2.28
CA ASN A 246 -2.72 -14.39 -2.17
C ASN A 246 -3.48 -13.97 -3.43
N GLY A 247 -3.00 -14.24 -4.64
CA GLY A 247 -3.32 -13.46 -5.83
C GLY A 247 -2.80 -12.00 -5.81
N ARG A 248 -2.59 -11.36 -4.64
CA ARG A 248 -2.22 -9.91 -4.56
C ARG A 248 -0.75 -9.55 -4.53
N GLY A 249 0.11 -10.38 -3.98
CA GLY A 249 1.57 -10.19 -4.07
C GLY A 249 2.15 -10.21 -5.50
N SER A 250 1.32 -10.47 -6.53
CA SER A 250 1.64 -10.31 -7.95
C SER A 250 1.02 -9.05 -8.56
N HIS A 251 0.26 -8.25 -7.80
CA HIS A 251 -0.22 -6.97 -8.30
C HIS A 251 0.96 -6.02 -8.37
N SER A 252 1.30 -5.60 -9.59
CA SER A 252 2.22 -4.49 -9.77
C SER A 252 1.72 -3.28 -8.99
N GLN A 253 2.63 -2.52 -8.39
CA GLN A 253 2.30 -1.25 -7.77
C GLN A 253 1.62 -0.27 -8.77
N LEU A 254 1.79 -0.43 -10.08
CA LEU A 254 1.15 0.43 -11.08
C LEU A 254 -0.17 -0.14 -11.63
N SER A 255 -0.65 -1.27 -11.09
CA SER A 255 -1.94 -1.83 -11.49
C SER A 255 -3.11 -1.00 -10.96
N CYS A 256 -4.26 -1.10 -11.62
CA CYS A 256 -5.48 -0.43 -11.17
C CYS A 256 -6.22 -1.11 -10.01
N TYR A 257 -5.65 -2.17 -9.43
CA TYR A 257 -6.24 -2.98 -8.36
C TYR A 257 -5.46 -2.94 -7.06
N LEU A 258 -4.82 -1.82 -6.79
CA LEU A 258 -4.37 -1.46 -5.45
C LEU A 258 -5.53 -0.89 -4.63
N VAL A 259 -6.66 -1.58 -4.59
CA VAL A 259 -7.87 -1.13 -3.89
C VAL A 259 -8.35 -2.20 -2.93
N ASN A 260 -8.98 -1.76 -1.85
CA ASN A 260 -9.40 -2.63 -0.78
C ASN A 260 -10.74 -2.25 -0.17
N SER A 261 -11.39 -3.22 0.45
CA SER A 261 -12.76 -3.13 0.93
C SER A 261 -12.82 -3.32 2.45
N SER A 262 -13.74 -2.59 3.06
CA SER A 262 -14.09 -2.71 4.47
C SER A 262 -15.23 -3.71 4.72
N ASN A 263 -15.55 -4.56 3.74
CA ASN A 263 -16.54 -5.65 3.89
C ASN A 263 -16.10 -6.76 4.86
N PHE A 264 -14.86 -6.71 5.31
CA PHE A 264 -14.22 -7.76 6.08
C PHE A 264 -13.42 -7.16 7.24
N PRO A 265 -13.42 -7.77 8.43
CA PRO A 265 -12.59 -7.32 9.54
C PRO A 265 -11.10 -7.29 9.15
N PRO A 266 -10.35 -6.27 9.59
CA PRO A 266 -8.93 -6.17 9.31
C PRO A 266 -8.14 -7.25 10.04
N LEU A 267 -6.99 -7.65 9.48
CA LEU A 267 -6.16 -8.71 10.06
C LEU A 267 -4.68 -8.33 10.10
N ARG A 268 -3.98 -8.85 11.10
CA ARG A 268 -2.51 -8.81 11.12
C ARG A 268 -1.97 -9.81 10.11
N ASP A 269 -0.93 -9.44 9.39
CA ASP A 269 -0.20 -10.34 8.49
C ASP A 269 0.14 -11.66 9.21
N MET A 270 -0.12 -12.78 8.55
CA MET A 270 0.03 -14.10 9.15
C MET A 270 0.45 -15.14 8.12
N LEU A 271 0.99 -16.26 8.60
CA LEU A 271 1.29 -17.39 7.73
C LEU A 271 -0.01 -17.90 7.08
N PHE A 272 0.08 -18.33 5.83
CA PHE A 272 -1.05 -18.98 5.16
C PHE A 272 -1.48 -20.23 5.94
N ASP A 273 -2.75 -20.29 6.32
CA ASP A 273 -3.31 -21.37 7.14
C ASP A 273 -4.46 -22.13 6.46
N GLY A 274 -4.83 -21.75 5.22
CA GLY A 274 -5.91 -22.35 4.44
C GLY A 274 -7.33 -22.07 4.94
N ASN A 275 -7.52 -21.36 6.05
CA ASN A 275 -8.84 -21.16 6.66
C ASN A 275 -9.55 -19.89 6.18
N ILE A 276 -8.79 -18.91 5.68
CA ILE A 276 -9.37 -17.68 5.13
C ILE A 276 -9.65 -17.87 3.63
N THR A 277 -10.93 -17.86 3.27
CA THR A 277 -11.41 -18.13 1.91
C THR A 277 -11.28 -16.94 0.94
N ARG A 278 -11.18 -15.71 1.46
CA ARG A 278 -10.94 -14.47 0.70
C ARG A 278 -10.00 -13.52 1.47
N PRO A 279 -8.68 -13.65 1.30
CA PRO A 279 -7.70 -12.71 1.85
C PRO A 279 -7.54 -11.46 1.01
N VAL A 280 -7.85 -11.57 -0.28
CA VAL A 280 -7.95 -10.47 -1.20
C VAL A 280 -9.20 -9.72 -0.80
N ASP A 281 -9.10 -8.41 -0.58
CA ASP A 281 -10.17 -7.54 -0.09
C ASP A 281 -10.19 -7.36 1.44
N ARG A 282 -9.03 -7.43 2.13
CA ARG A 282 -8.91 -7.03 3.55
C ARG A 282 -7.86 -5.99 3.85
N TRP A 283 -8.25 -4.98 4.62
CA TRP A 283 -7.33 -4.11 5.34
C TRP A 283 -6.54 -4.88 6.40
N GLY A 284 -5.39 -4.34 6.81
CA GLY A 284 -4.55 -4.98 7.81
C GLY A 284 -3.12 -4.49 7.76
N SER A 285 -2.18 -5.10 8.49
CA SER A 285 -0.77 -4.75 8.33
C SER A 285 0.19 -5.77 8.94
N ALA A 286 1.49 -5.58 8.70
CA ALA A 286 2.56 -6.30 9.41
C ALA A 286 2.82 -5.77 10.84
N HIS A 287 2.30 -4.59 11.19
CA HIS A 287 2.45 -4.05 12.54
C HIS A 287 1.69 -4.93 13.55
N PRO A 288 2.29 -5.22 14.72
CA PRO A 288 1.80 -6.26 15.61
C PRO A 288 0.46 -5.93 16.31
N SER A 289 0.14 -4.64 16.47
CA SER A 289 -0.97 -4.19 17.33
C SER A 289 -1.98 -3.27 16.63
N THR A 290 -1.61 -2.62 15.54
CA THR A 290 -2.48 -1.69 14.81
C THR A 290 -2.22 -1.79 13.33
N TRP A 291 -3.07 -1.19 12.51
CA TRP A 291 -2.83 -0.93 11.10
C TRP A 291 -3.10 0.56 10.83
N ASN A 292 -2.48 1.17 9.84
CA ASN A 292 -2.60 2.60 9.62
C ASN A 292 -3.51 2.91 8.43
N MET A 293 -4.26 4.00 8.56
CA MET A 293 -5.19 4.44 7.53
C MET A 293 -5.24 5.96 7.46
N ALA A 294 -5.09 6.50 6.24
CA ALA A 294 -5.44 7.88 5.95
C ALA A 294 -6.93 8.01 5.70
N PHE A 295 -7.50 9.08 6.21
CA PHE A 295 -8.84 9.52 5.90
C PHE A 295 -8.81 10.53 4.74
N CYS A 296 -9.98 10.83 4.17
CA CYS A 296 -10.14 11.76 3.06
C CYS A 296 -9.81 13.22 3.41
N ASP A 297 -9.49 13.53 4.67
CA ASP A 297 -8.93 14.81 5.14
C ASP A 297 -7.39 14.78 5.28
N ALA A 298 -6.74 13.72 4.79
CA ALA A 298 -5.32 13.40 4.95
C ALA A 298 -4.83 13.19 6.39
N SER A 299 -5.73 13.12 7.38
CA SER A 299 -5.36 12.66 8.73
C SER A 299 -5.05 11.17 8.70
N VAL A 300 -3.97 10.75 9.37
CA VAL A 300 -3.56 9.34 9.45
C VAL A 300 -3.74 8.85 10.86
N ARG A 301 -4.43 7.72 11.02
CA ARG A 301 -4.72 7.12 12.33
C ARG A 301 -4.25 5.67 12.37
N ALA A 302 -3.82 5.25 13.56
CA ALA A 302 -3.63 3.85 13.84
C ALA A 302 -4.99 3.27 14.28
N MET A 303 -5.40 2.20 13.63
CA MET A 303 -6.67 1.52 13.81
C MET A 303 -6.42 0.18 14.51
N SER A 304 -7.36 -0.22 15.37
CA SER A 304 -7.32 -1.54 16.02
C SER A 304 -7.69 -2.65 15.02
N TYR A 305 -7.13 -3.84 15.22
CA TYR A 305 -7.61 -5.05 14.55
C TYR A 305 -8.96 -5.52 15.11
N ASP A 306 -9.30 -5.13 16.33
CA ASP A 306 -10.56 -5.44 17.02
C ASP A 306 -11.65 -4.40 16.76
N ILE A 307 -11.49 -3.56 15.73
CA ILE A 307 -12.51 -2.58 15.34
C ILE A 307 -13.84 -3.29 15.06
N ASP A 308 -14.94 -2.71 15.55
CA ASP A 308 -16.27 -3.22 15.27
C ASP A 308 -16.50 -3.31 13.75
N PRO A 309 -16.95 -4.46 13.20
CA PRO A 309 -17.08 -4.62 11.75
C PRO A 309 -18.08 -3.65 11.10
N TYR A 310 -19.12 -3.23 11.82
CA TYR A 310 -20.09 -2.27 11.30
C TYR A 310 -19.47 -0.88 11.22
N LEU A 311 -18.78 -0.44 12.27
CA LEU A 311 -18.00 0.79 12.25
C LEU A 311 -16.92 0.78 11.16
N HIS A 312 -16.23 -0.35 10.99
CA HIS A 312 -15.23 -0.51 9.95
C HIS A 312 -15.81 -0.32 8.54
N ALA A 313 -16.99 -0.92 8.27
CA ALA A 313 -17.72 -0.74 7.02
C ALA A 313 -18.14 0.72 6.80
N GLN A 314 -18.62 1.40 7.85
CA GLN A 314 -19.01 2.82 7.78
C GLN A 314 -17.85 3.72 7.41
N PHE A 315 -16.68 3.52 8.02
CA PHE A 315 -15.48 4.25 7.60
C PHE A 315 -15.07 3.96 6.15
N GLY A 316 -15.41 2.78 5.62
CA GLY A 316 -15.20 2.44 4.21
C GLY A 316 -16.16 3.18 3.26
N SER A 317 -17.38 3.51 3.71
CA SER A 317 -18.37 4.20 2.88
C SER A 317 -18.15 5.71 2.84
N ARG A 318 -18.49 6.33 1.71
CA ARG A 318 -18.47 7.79 1.55
C ARG A 318 -19.85 8.42 1.78
N ASN A 319 -20.92 7.63 1.67
CA ASN A 319 -22.30 8.11 1.58
C ASN A 319 -23.35 7.10 2.07
N ASP A 320 -23.07 6.35 3.13
CA ASP A 320 -24.06 5.47 3.76
C ASP A 320 -25.10 6.24 4.60
N GLY A 321 -24.86 7.53 4.85
CA GLY A 321 -25.78 8.42 5.55
C GLY A 321 -25.76 8.26 7.07
N THR A 322 -24.82 7.48 7.61
CA THR A 322 -24.65 7.30 9.05
C THR A 322 -23.74 8.38 9.62
N ILE A 323 -24.23 9.06 10.66
CA ILE A 323 -23.42 10.06 11.37
C ILE A 323 -22.59 9.34 12.42
N LEU A 324 -21.29 9.20 12.19
CA LEU A 324 -20.35 8.76 13.23
C LEU A 324 -20.15 9.89 14.25
N ILE A 325 -20.48 9.70 15.53
CA ILE A 325 -20.22 10.66 16.62
C ILE A 325 -18.89 10.34 17.35
N ASP A 326 -17.89 11.23 17.29
CA ASP A 326 -16.49 10.98 17.71
C ASP A 326 -16.28 10.38 19.13
N ALA A 327 -17.24 10.54 20.05
CA ALA A 327 -17.14 10.10 21.44
C ALA A 327 -17.21 8.57 21.65
N GLU A 328 -17.63 7.81 20.64
CA GLU A 328 -17.88 6.36 20.76
C GLU A 328 -16.74 5.48 20.20
N TYR A 329 -15.78 6.04 19.44
CA TYR A 329 -14.94 5.22 18.55
C TYR A 329 -13.43 5.18 18.87
N TRP A 330 -12.90 6.15 19.61
CA TRP A 330 -11.44 6.32 19.79
C TRP A 330 -10.92 5.88 21.17
N ARG A 331 -11.53 4.87 21.80
CA ARG A 331 -11.09 4.38 23.12
C ARG A 331 -9.97 3.34 23.03
#